data_AF-A0A3P6D7R1-F1
#
_entry.id   AF-A0A3P6D7R1-F1
#
_cell.length_a   1.000
_cell.length_b   1.000
_cell.length_c   1.000
_cell.angle_alpha   90.00
_cell.angle_beta   90.00
_cell.angle_gamma   90.00
#
_symmetry.space_group_name_H-M   'P 1'
#
loop_
_entity.id
_entity.type
_entity.pdbx_description
1 polymer ?
#
loop_
_entity_poly.entity_id
_entity_poly.type
_entity_poly.pdbx_seq_one_letter_code
_entity_poly.pdbx_strand_id
1 'polypeptide(L)'
;MTQDAYEEPRPLSLILTEFLNHGTLQTPLLDLVVKVKHGELMAATNGFSSENVILYTRISKTYKALLLDGSALAVKHLSTCKQREKKFS
;
A
#
# COMPACT_ATOMS: atom_id res chain seq x y z
N MET A 1 17.32 21.57 -34.35
CA MET A 1 17.63 21.41 -32.91
C MET A 1 16.30 21.57 -32.20
N THR A 2 15.59 20.45 -32.02
CA THR A 2 14.20 20.43 -31.56
C THR A 2 14.23 20.58 -30.03
N GLN A 3 13.64 21.65 -29.52
CA GLN A 3 13.33 21.74 -28.09
C GLN A 3 12.12 20.86 -27.85
N ASP A 4 12.36 19.62 -27.43
CA ASP A 4 11.31 18.83 -26.81
C ASP A 4 10.96 19.53 -25.50
N ALA A 5 9.76 20.12 -25.45
CA ALA A 5 9.22 20.71 -24.25
C ALA A 5 9.09 19.59 -23.21
N TYR A 6 9.87 19.67 -22.15
CA TYR A 6 9.67 18.82 -20.98
C TYR A 6 8.31 19.21 -20.38
N GLU A 7 7.26 18.43 -20.65
CA GLU A 7 6.04 18.52 -19.86
C GLU A 7 6.41 18.19 -18.42
N GLU A 8 6.27 19.19 -17.55
CA GLU A 8 6.38 18.98 -16.11
C GLU A 8 5.39 17.87 -15.71
N PRO A 9 5.85 16.77 -15.07
CA PRO A 9 4.98 15.67 -14.72
C PRO A 9 3.88 16.18 -13.81
N ARG A 10 2.63 16.11 -14.29
CA ARG A 10 1.48 16.58 -13.52
C ARG A 10 1.52 15.93 -12.13
N PRO A 11 1.46 16.72 -11.05
CA PRO A 11 1.55 16.18 -9.71
C PRO A 11 0.42 15.17 -9.50
N LEU A 12 0.73 14.04 -8.87
CA LEU A 12 -0.22 12.94 -8.68
C LEU A 12 -1.52 13.39 -8.00
N SER A 13 -1.46 14.44 -7.18
CA SER A 13 -2.63 15.07 -6.57
C SER A 13 -3.62 15.63 -7.59
N LEU A 14 -3.14 16.23 -8.68
CA LEU A 14 -3.98 16.79 -9.73
C LEU A 14 -4.65 15.68 -10.54
N ILE A 15 -3.87 14.64 -10.89
CA ILE A 15 -4.36 13.45 -11.59
C ILE A 15 -5.44 12.74 -10.76
N LEU A 16 -5.19 12.55 -9.47
CA LEU A 16 -6.17 11.97 -8.53
C LEU A 16 -7.44 12.82 -8.44
N THR A 17 -7.32 14.15 -8.45
CA THR A 17 -8.46 15.07 -8.38
C THR A 17 -9.31 15.04 -9.65
N GLU A 18 -8.69 15.00 -10.83
CA GLU A 18 -9.40 14.84 -12.11
C GLU A 18 -10.15 13.51 -12.19
N PHE A 19 -9.53 12.41 -11.74
CA PHE A 19 -10.19 11.10 -11.68
C PHE A 19 -11.39 11.07 -10.72
N LEU A 20 -11.31 11.81 -9.61
CA LEU A 20 -12.41 11.94 -8.65
C LEU A 20 -13.54 12.83 -9.19
N ASN A 21 -13.22 13.90 -9.93
CA ASN A 21 -14.21 14.87 -10.43
C ASN A 21 -14.96 14.40 -11.68
N HIS A 22 -14.38 13.54 -12.52
CA HIS A 22 -15.04 12.98 -13.70
C HIS A 22 -16.07 11.87 -13.39
N GLY A 23 -16.49 11.73 -12.13
CA GLY A 23 -17.68 10.98 -11.71
C GLY A 23 -17.62 9.46 -11.87
N THR A 24 -16.45 8.87 -12.16
CA THR A 24 -16.32 7.42 -12.43
C THR A 24 -15.81 6.60 -11.23
N LEU A 25 -15.65 7.20 -10.05
CA LEU A 25 -15.47 6.44 -8.81
C LEU A 25 -16.27 7.12 -7.69
N GLN A 26 -17.49 6.64 -7.44
CA GLN A 26 -18.04 6.71 -6.08
C GLN A 26 -16.97 6.16 -5.13
N THR A 27 -16.75 6.81 -3.99
CA THR A 27 -15.80 6.37 -2.97
C THR A 27 -16.15 4.98 -2.43
N PRO A 28 -15.30 3.97 -2.63
CA PRO A 28 -14.92 3.13 -1.48
C PRO A 28 -13.43 2.75 -1.53
N LEU A 29 -12.51 3.67 -1.83
CA LEU A 29 -11.10 3.27 -1.94
C LEU A 29 -10.42 3.00 -0.59
N LEU A 30 -11.01 3.42 0.54
CA LEU A 30 -10.38 3.28 1.86
C LEU A 30 -10.88 2.09 2.69
N ASP A 31 -12.02 1.50 2.34
CA ASP A 31 -12.69 0.48 3.17
C ASP A 31 -12.69 -0.93 2.57
N LEU A 32 -11.88 -1.18 1.53
CA LEU A 32 -11.70 -2.55 1.04
C LEU A 32 -10.84 -3.34 2.04
N VAL A 33 -11.48 -3.86 3.08
CA VAL A 33 -10.88 -4.79 4.02
C VAL A 33 -10.83 -6.18 3.39
N VAL A 34 -9.72 -6.48 2.73
CA VAL A 34 -9.45 -7.83 2.23
C VAL A 34 -9.02 -8.71 3.42
N LYS A 35 -9.76 -9.79 3.68
CA LYS A 35 -9.34 -10.80 4.66
C LYS A 35 -8.23 -11.64 4.04
N VAL A 36 -7.02 -11.51 4.57
CA VAL A 36 -5.86 -12.31 4.17
C VAL A 36 -5.42 -13.17 5.36
N LYS A 37 -5.04 -14.42 5.11
CA LYS A 37 -4.53 -15.30 6.18
C LYS A 37 -3.09 -14.92 6.52
N HIS A 38 -2.70 -15.10 7.78
CA HIS A 38 -1.31 -14.84 8.21
C HIS A 38 -0.28 -15.64 7.40
N GLY A 39 -0.57 -16.92 7.10
CA GLY A 39 0.32 -17.76 6.29
C GLY A 39 0.51 -17.26 4.86
N GLU A 40 -0.52 -16.66 4.26
CA GLU A 40 -0.44 -16.06 2.92
C GLU A 40 0.45 -14.81 2.95
N LEU A 41 0.32 -13.96 3.98
CA LEU A 41 1.20 -12.80 4.16
C LEU A 41 2.66 -13.22 4.42
N MET A 42 2.89 -14.29 5.20
CA MET A 42 4.24 -14.83 5.40
C MET A 42 4.85 -15.30 4.10
N ALA A 43 4.14 -16.10 3.30
CA ALA A 43 4.65 -16.55 2.00
C ALA A 43 4.92 -15.37 1.05
N ALA A 44 3.98 -14.43 0.95
CA ALA A 44 4.08 -13.28 0.07
C ALA A 44 5.22 -12.31 0.41
N THR A 45 5.71 -12.31 1.66
CA THR A 45 6.81 -11.47 2.13
C THR A 45 8.13 -12.23 2.29
N ASN A 46 8.21 -13.49 1.84
CA ASN A 46 9.33 -14.39 2.09
C ASN A 46 9.69 -14.48 3.59
N GLY A 47 8.69 -14.74 4.43
CA GLY A 47 8.86 -14.84 5.89
C GLY A 47 9.25 -13.52 6.55
N PHE A 48 8.78 -12.38 6.02
CA PHE A 48 9.21 -11.04 6.45
C PHE A 48 10.73 -10.82 6.31
N SER A 49 11.32 -11.34 5.23
CA SER A 49 12.74 -11.16 4.89
C SER A 49 13.10 -9.67 4.77
N SER A 50 14.33 -9.32 5.18
CA SER A 50 14.85 -7.96 5.11
C SER A 50 14.93 -7.41 3.68
N GLU A 51 15.07 -8.30 2.67
CA GLU A 51 15.12 -7.91 1.26
C GLU A 51 13.80 -7.29 0.77
N ASN A 52 12.69 -7.59 1.44
CA ASN A 52 11.37 -7.08 1.11
C ASN A 52 11.01 -5.81 1.90
N VAL A 53 11.90 -5.30 2.76
CA VAL A 53 11.64 -4.05 3.52
C VAL A 53 11.68 -2.86 2.56
N ILE A 54 10.55 -2.17 2.45
CA ILE A 54 10.43 -0.93 1.66
C ILE A 54 10.52 0.33 2.52
N LEU A 55 10.21 0.23 3.81
CA LEU A 55 10.33 1.33 4.76
C LEU A 55 10.60 0.80 6.16
N TYR A 56 11.61 1.38 6.81
CA TYR A 56 11.87 1.19 8.23
C TYR A 56 11.54 2.49 8.97
N THR A 57 10.75 2.39 10.04
CA THR A 57 10.54 3.46 11.00
C THR A 57 10.84 2.95 12.41
N ARG A 58 10.98 3.86 13.37
CA ARG A 58 11.22 3.51 14.78
C ARG A 58 10.21 2.50 15.35
N ILE A 59 8.96 2.53 14.87
CA ILE A 59 7.85 1.73 15.40
C ILE A 59 7.31 0.70 14.41
N SER A 60 7.87 0.63 13.20
CA SER A 60 7.33 -0.25 12.16
C SER A 60 8.34 -0.64 11.10
N LYS A 61 8.13 -1.82 10.52
CA LYS A 61 8.72 -2.23 9.25
C LYS A 61 7.61 -2.42 8.23
N THR A 62 7.71 -1.80 7.08
CA THR A 62 6.79 -2.04 5.96
C THR A 62 7.48 -2.94 4.95
N TYR A 63 6.81 -4.04 4.59
CA TYR A 63 7.31 -5.02 3.63
C TYR A 63 6.49 -4.96 2.35
N LYS A 64 7.16 -5.18 1.20
CA LYS A 64 6.50 -5.53 -0.04
C LYS A 64 6.05 -7.00 0.06
N ALA A 65 4.78 -7.25 -0.20
CA ALA A 65 4.23 -8.59 -0.32
C ALA A 65 3.79 -8.82 -1.77
N LEU A 66 4.25 -9.90 -2.39
CA LEU A 66 3.80 -10.34 -3.71
C LEU A 66 2.86 -11.53 -3.54
N LEU A 67 1.59 -11.34 -3.88
CA LEU A 67 0.58 -12.39 -3.82
C LEU A 67 0.75 -13.38 -5.00
N LEU A 68 0.14 -14.55 -4.87
CA LEU A 68 0.18 -15.62 -5.89
C LEU A 68 -0.37 -15.18 -7.26
N ASP A 69 -1.31 -14.23 -7.26
CA ASP A 69 -1.87 -13.65 -8.48
C ASP A 69 -0.96 -12.58 -9.12
N GLY A 70 0.20 -12.31 -8.53
CA GLY A 70 1.17 -11.30 -8.98
C GLY A 70 0.86 -9.88 -8.48
N SER A 71 -0.23 -9.66 -7.77
CA SER A 71 -0.54 -8.36 -7.17
C SER A 71 0.39 -8.06 -5.98
N ALA A 72 0.55 -6.78 -5.64
CA ALA A 72 1.45 -6.33 -4.60
C ALA A 72 0.71 -5.58 -3.48
N LEU A 73 1.06 -5.88 -2.22
CA LEU A 73 0.58 -5.18 -1.03
C LEU A 73 1.75 -4.59 -0.24
N ALA A 74 1.48 -3.49 0.47
CA ALA A 74 2.38 -2.97 1.51
C ALA A 74 1.90 -3.46 2.88
N VAL A 75 2.70 -4.31 3.54
CA VAL A 75 2.36 -4.89 4.84
C VAL A 75 3.14 -4.18 5.94
N LYS A 76 2.43 -3.47 6.83
CA LYS A 76 3.06 -2.74 7.93
C LYS A 76 3.08 -3.59 9.20
N HIS A 77 4.26 -4.10 9.56
CA HIS A 77 4.52 -4.78 10.81
C HIS A 77 4.89 -3.75 11.87
N LEU A 78 3.98 -3.53 12.84
CA LEU A 78 4.22 -2.64 13.97
C LEU A 78 5.03 -3.38 15.04
N SER A 79 6.04 -2.72 15.60
CA SER A 79 6.65 -3.17 16.86
C SER A 79 5.62 -3.15 17.98
N THR A 80 5.83 -3.92 19.05
CA THR A 80 4.93 -4.04 20.21
C THR A 80 4.23 -2.72 20.55
N CYS A 81 2.94 -2.63 20.22
CA CYS A 81 2.10 -1.48 20.53
C CYS A 81 1.17 -1.89 21.68
N LYS A 82 1.07 -1.06 22.73
CA LYS A 82 0.16 -1.30 23.87
C LYS A 82 -1.30 -0.97 23.52
N GLN A 83 -1.77 -1.37 22.34
CA GLN A 83 -3.11 -1.10 21.90
C GLN A 83 -4.02 -2.23 22.37
N ARG A 84 -5.08 -1.88 23.11
CA ARG A 84 -6.09 -2.87 23.51
C ARG A 84 -6.78 -3.38 22.25
N GLU A 85 -6.90 -4.70 22.14
CA GLU A 85 -7.76 -5.32 21.13
C GLU A 85 -9.17 -4.78 21.31
N LYS A 86 -9.66 -4.05 20.31
CA LYS A 86 -11.07 -3.69 20.25
C LYS A 86 -11.79 -4.89 19.68
N LYS A 87 -12.55 -5.60 20.51
CA LYS A 87 -13.50 -6.59 20.01
C LYS A 87 -14.53 -5.86 19.16
N PHE A 88 -14.55 -6.16 17.87
CA PHE A 88 -15.64 -5.81 17.00
C PHE A 88 -16.68 -6.92 17.18
N SER A 89 -17.77 -6.58 17.88
CA SER A 89 -18.93 -7.45 18.04
C SER A 89 -19.84 -7.36 16.83
#